data_AF-A0A8C6A401-F1
#
_entry.id   AF-A0A8C6A401-F1
#
_cell.length_a   1.000
_cell.length_b   1.000
_cell.length_c   1.000
_cell.angle_alpha   90.00
_cell.angle_beta   90.00
_cell.angle_gamma   90.00
#
_symmetry.space_group_name_H-M   'P 1'
#
loop_
_entity.id
_entity.type
_entity.pdbx_description
1 polymer ?
#
loop_
_entity_poly.entity_id
_entity_poly.type
_entity_poly.pdbx_seq_one_letter_code
_entity_poly.pdbx_strand_id
1 'polypeptide(L)'
;MRASLPASSQPRWPRLLLLSLLLLGAGPGPRRGSAFYLPGLAPVNFCEEEKKSDECKAEIELFVNRLDSVESVLPYEYTAFDFCQASEGKRPSENLGQVLFGERIEPSPYKEDKNIRWASRWDYILESMPHTHIQWFSIMNSLVIVLFLSGMVAMIMLRTLHKDIARYNQMDSTEDAQEEFGWKLVHGDIFRPPRKGMLLSVFLGSGTQILIMTFVTLFFACLGFLSPANRGALMTCAVVLWVLLGTPAGYVAARFYKSFGGEKWKTNVLLTSFLCPGIVFADFFIMNLILWGEGSSAAIPFGTLVAILALWFCISVPLTFIGAYFGFKKNAIEHPVRTNQIPRQIPEQSFYTKPLPGIIMGGILPFGCIFIQLFFILNSIWSHQMYYMFGFLFLVFIILVITCSEATILLCYFHLCAEDYHWQWRSFLTSGFTAVYFLIYAIHYFFSKLQITGTASTILYFGYTMIMVLIFFLFTGTIGFFACFWFVTKIYSVVKVD
;
A
#
# COMPACT_ATOMS: atom_id res chain seq x y z
N MET A 1 -47.16 19.31 -17.50
CA MET A 1 -47.06 20.05 -16.22
C MET A 1 -45.64 19.94 -15.70
N ARG A 2 -44.87 21.04 -15.72
CA ARG A 2 -43.55 21.12 -15.08
C ARG A 2 -43.76 21.48 -13.62
N ALA A 3 -43.30 20.62 -12.71
CA ALA A 3 -43.22 20.93 -11.29
C ALA A 3 -41.78 21.37 -10.96
N SER A 4 -41.63 22.65 -10.66
CA SER A 4 -40.42 23.25 -10.09
C SER A 4 -40.44 23.09 -8.57
N LEU A 5 -39.37 22.53 -7.99
CA LEU A 5 -39.10 22.59 -6.55
C LEU A 5 -37.95 23.59 -6.27
N PRO A 6 -37.99 24.33 -5.14
CA PRO A 6 -37.14 25.49 -4.89
C PRO A 6 -35.75 25.11 -4.34
N ALA A 7 -34.75 25.93 -4.66
CA ALA A 7 -33.39 25.82 -4.17
C ALA A 7 -33.30 26.14 -2.66
N SER A 8 -32.74 25.21 -1.87
CA SER A 8 -32.34 25.43 -0.49
C SER A 8 -30.99 26.16 -0.40
N SER A 9 -30.93 27.15 0.48
CA SER A 9 -29.83 28.04 0.84
C SER A 9 -28.45 27.37 1.10
N GLN A 10 -27.38 27.96 0.55
CA GLN A 10 -25.99 27.63 0.87
C GLN A 10 -25.52 28.26 2.21
N PRO A 11 -24.63 27.60 2.97
CA PRO A 11 -24.09 28.14 4.23
C PRO A 11 -23.03 29.23 3.97
N ARG A 12 -23.08 30.30 4.78
CA ARG A 12 -22.16 31.44 4.74
C ARG A 12 -20.77 31.07 5.30
N TRP A 13 -19.75 31.09 4.45
CA TRP A 13 -18.35 31.10 4.88
C TRP A 13 -17.85 32.55 5.10
N PRO A 14 -16.93 32.82 6.04
CA PRO A 14 -16.47 34.17 6.36
C PRO A 14 -15.62 34.79 5.25
N ARG A 15 -15.92 36.06 4.93
CA ARG A 15 -15.46 36.87 3.79
C ARG A 15 -13.95 37.15 3.71
N LEU A 16 -13.13 36.63 4.63
CA LEU A 16 -11.69 36.89 4.70
C LEU A 16 -10.84 35.94 3.83
N LEU A 17 -11.35 34.76 3.46
CA LEU A 17 -10.64 33.81 2.58
C LEU A 17 -10.80 34.09 1.08
N LEU A 18 -11.77 34.93 0.70
CA LEU A 18 -12.03 35.29 -0.70
C LEU A 18 -11.15 36.45 -1.21
N LEU A 19 -10.58 37.25 -0.30
CA LEU A 19 -9.75 38.40 -0.67
C LEU A 19 -8.31 38.04 -1.05
N SER A 20 -7.78 36.90 -0.59
CA SER A 20 -6.43 36.43 -0.93
C SER A 20 -6.35 35.71 -2.29
N LEU A 21 -7.48 35.22 -2.82
CA LEU A 21 -7.54 34.53 -4.12
C LEU A 21 -7.85 35.45 -5.30
N LEU A 22 -8.24 36.71 -5.06
CA LEU A 22 -8.64 37.67 -6.11
C LEU A 22 -7.48 38.53 -6.66
N LEU A 23 -6.26 38.39 -6.14
CA LEU A 23 -5.10 39.22 -6.56
C LEU A 23 -4.11 38.53 -7.52
N LEU A 24 -4.40 37.32 -8.01
CA LEU A 24 -3.49 36.57 -8.91
C LEU A 24 -4.11 36.13 -10.26
N GLY A 25 -5.20 36.76 -10.71
CA GLY A 25 -5.92 36.31 -11.92
C GLY A 25 -6.51 37.42 -12.77
N ALA A 26 -5.76 38.47 -13.09
CA ALA A 26 -6.14 39.43 -14.14
C ALA A 26 -5.66 38.91 -15.50
N GLY A 27 -6.43 37.99 -16.09
CA GLY A 27 -6.30 37.54 -17.48
C GLY A 27 -7.70 37.45 -18.12
N PRO A 28 -7.84 37.67 -19.45
CA PRO A 28 -9.14 37.80 -20.09
C PRO A 28 -9.95 36.50 -19.96
N GLY A 29 -11.24 36.66 -19.62
CA GLY A 29 -12.10 35.61 -19.07
C GLY A 29 -12.38 34.41 -19.97
N PRO A 30 -12.76 33.26 -19.38
CA PRO A 30 -13.03 32.04 -20.12
C PRO A 30 -14.35 32.17 -20.89
N ARG A 31 -14.30 31.85 -22.20
CA ARG A 31 -15.49 31.57 -23.01
C ARG A 31 -16.24 30.40 -22.39
N ARG A 32 -17.59 30.45 -22.44
CA ARG A 32 -18.48 29.34 -22.03
C ARG A 32 -18.19 28.08 -22.86
N GLY A 33 -17.32 27.24 -22.35
CA GLY A 33 -17.18 25.83 -22.72
C GLY A 33 -17.19 25.04 -21.42
N SER A 34 -18.26 24.31 -21.16
CA SER A 34 -18.33 23.38 -20.03
C SER A 34 -17.45 22.17 -20.36
N ALA A 35 -16.14 22.30 -20.22
CA ALA A 35 -15.20 21.19 -20.35
C ALA A 35 -14.34 21.14 -19.10
N PHE A 36 -14.51 20.07 -18.33
CA PHE A 36 -13.68 19.76 -17.17
C PHE A 36 -12.39 19.12 -17.69
N TYR A 37 -11.25 19.82 -17.52
CA TYR A 37 -9.93 19.27 -17.87
C TYR A 37 -9.51 18.28 -16.79
N LEU A 38 -9.39 17.00 -17.14
CA LEU A 38 -8.61 16.06 -16.33
C LEU A 38 -7.11 16.30 -16.61
N PRO A 39 -6.31 16.68 -15.60
CA PRO A 39 -4.87 16.81 -15.77
C PRO A 39 -4.26 15.51 -16.31
N GLY A 40 -3.58 15.59 -17.46
CA GLY A 40 -2.86 14.46 -18.05
C GLY A 40 -3.53 13.80 -19.26
N LEU A 41 -4.70 14.27 -19.69
CA LEU A 41 -5.34 13.85 -20.95
C LEU A 41 -5.64 15.09 -21.80
N ALA A 42 -5.00 15.18 -22.97
CA ALA A 42 -5.34 16.21 -23.94
C ALA A 42 -6.73 15.89 -24.54
N PRO A 43 -7.71 16.81 -24.48
CA PRO A 43 -9.02 16.55 -25.07
C PRO A 43 -8.87 16.45 -26.60
N VAL A 44 -9.32 15.33 -27.14
CA VAL A 44 -9.46 15.15 -28.60
C VAL A 44 -10.90 15.50 -28.95
N ASN A 45 -11.08 16.50 -29.82
CA ASN A 45 -12.40 16.88 -30.29
C ASN A 45 -12.75 16.05 -31.52
N PHE A 46 -13.98 15.52 -31.53
CA PHE A 46 -14.55 14.82 -32.67
C PHE A 46 -15.68 15.65 -33.28
N CYS A 47 -15.72 15.70 -34.61
CA CYS A 47 -16.70 16.47 -35.37
C CYS A 47 -17.51 15.56 -36.27
N GLU A 48 -18.69 16.02 -36.69
CA GLU A 48 -19.43 15.38 -37.77
C GLU A 48 -18.58 15.33 -39.04
N GLU A 49 -18.78 14.32 -39.89
CA GLU A 49 -18.01 14.13 -41.12
C GLU A 49 -17.96 15.38 -42.01
N GLU A 50 -19.05 16.15 -42.02
CA GLU A 50 -19.18 17.41 -42.75
C GLU A 50 -18.28 18.54 -42.23
N LYS A 51 -17.76 18.44 -41.00
CA LYS A 51 -16.93 19.45 -40.32
C LYS A 51 -15.51 18.95 -40.03
N LYS A 52 -15.05 17.92 -40.75
CA LYS A 52 -13.69 17.38 -40.60
C LYS A 52 -12.65 18.48 -40.89
N SER A 53 -11.75 18.71 -39.94
CA SER A 53 -10.60 19.60 -40.08
C SER A 53 -9.34 18.95 -39.50
N ASP A 54 -8.16 19.54 -39.71
CA ASP A 54 -6.92 19.02 -39.12
C ASP A 54 -6.94 19.02 -37.57
N GLU A 55 -7.75 19.88 -36.96
CA GLU A 55 -7.96 19.96 -35.52
C GLU A 55 -9.12 19.10 -34.99
N CYS A 56 -9.98 18.60 -35.89
CA CYS A 56 -11.19 17.85 -35.51
C CYS A 56 -11.40 16.62 -36.38
N LYS A 57 -11.12 15.45 -35.79
CA LYS A 57 -11.27 14.16 -36.45
C LYS A 57 -12.75 13.76 -36.49
N ALA A 58 -13.20 13.18 -37.60
CA ALA A 58 -14.58 12.72 -37.73
C ALA A 58 -14.79 11.23 -37.42
N GLU A 59 -13.70 10.46 -37.39
CA GLU A 59 -13.72 9.03 -37.16
C GLU A 59 -13.13 8.72 -35.79
N ILE A 60 -13.89 7.98 -34.97
CA ILE A 60 -13.43 7.46 -33.69
C ILE A 60 -12.85 6.06 -33.95
N GLU A 61 -11.53 5.96 -33.86
CA GLU A 61 -10.85 4.67 -33.92
C GLU A 61 -11.17 3.87 -32.65
N LEU A 62 -11.77 2.70 -32.82
CA LEU A 62 -12.05 1.77 -31.75
C LEU A 62 -10.98 0.68 -31.73
N PHE A 63 -10.46 0.40 -30.54
CA PHE A 63 -9.48 -0.66 -30.31
C PHE A 63 -10.08 -1.74 -29.42
N VAL A 64 -9.66 -2.97 -29.65
CA VAL A 64 -9.95 -4.12 -28.79
C VAL A 64 -8.72 -4.43 -27.96
N ASN A 65 -8.92 -5.09 -26.83
CA ASN A 65 -7.84 -5.47 -25.92
C ASN A 65 -7.67 -7.00 -25.93
N ARG A 66 -8.38 -7.66 -25.04
CA ARG A 66 -8.28 -9.10 -24.85
C ARG A 66 -9.64 -9.68 -24.53
N LEU A 67 -9.72 -10.99 -24.61
CA LEU A 67 -10.90 -11.76 -24.23
C LEU A 67 -10.67 -12.28 -22.82
N ASP A 68 -11.49 -11.80 -21.89
CA ASP A 68 -11.54 -12.28 -20.50
C ASP A 68 -12.75 -13.22 -20.32
N SER A 69 -12.68 -14.13 -19.35
CA SER A 69 -13.78 -15.05 -18.99
C SER A 69 -14.10 -14.93 -17.51
N VAL A 70 -15.37 -15.14 -17.15
CA VAL A 70 -15.80 -15.22 -15.74
C VAL A 70 -15.32 -16.54 -15.10
N GLU A 71 -15.10 -17.57 -15.92
CA GLU A 71 -14.72 -18.91 -15.48
C GLU A 71 -13.21 -19.17 -15.50
N SER A 72 -12.40 -18.29 -16.10
CA SER A 72 -10.96 -18.47 -16.23
C SER A 72 -10.22 -17.15 -16.06
N VAL A 73 -9.11 -17.20 -15.31
CA VAL A 73 -8.19 -16.06 -15.09
C VAL A 73 -7.27 -15.83 -16.30
N LEU A 74 -7.24 -16.75 -17.27
CA LEU A 74 -6.38 -16.67 -18.45
C LEU A 74 -7.05 -15.82 -19.54
N PRO A 75 -6.55 -14.60 -19.82
CA PRO A 75 -7.01 -13.87 -20.98
C PRO A 75 -6.36 -14.41 -22.26
N TYR A 76 -7.07 -14.27 -23.37
CA TYR A 76 -6.57 -14.55 -24.71
C TYR A 76 -6.55 -13.30 -25.56
N GLU A 77 -5.70 -13.26 -26.59
CA GLU A 77 -5.68 -12.15 -27.54
C GLU A 77 -7.01 -12.11 -28.28
N TYR A 78 -7.46 -10.92 -28.69
CA TYR A 78 -8.74 -10.81 -29.40
C TYR A 78 -8.75 -11.65 -30.68
N THR A 79 -7.61 -11.71 -31.38
CA THR A 79 -7.39 -12.49 -32.60
C THR A 79 -7.06 -13.96 -32.36
N ALA A 80 -7.01 -14.43 -31.10
CA ALA A 80 -6.74 -15.84 -30.79
C ALA A 80 -7.83 -16.79 -31.31
N PHE A 81 -9.02 -16.26 -31.58
CA PHE A 81 -10.14 -16.99 -32.18
C PHE A 81 -10.51 -16.37 -33.53
N ASP A 82 -11.10 -17.16 -34.42
CA ASP A 82 -11.37 -16.80 -35.83
C ASP A 82 -12.51 -15.77 -36.03
N PHE A 83 -12.85 -14.99 -35.00
CA PHE A 83 -13.97 -14.04 -35.06
C PHE A 83 -13.48 -12.63 -35.43
N CYS A 84 -14.11 -12.03 -36.45
CA CYS A 84 -14.04 -10.59 -36.75
C CYS A 84 -12.62 -9.97 -36.72
N GLN A 85 -11.70 -10.47 -37.56
CA GLN A 85 -10.36 -9.90 -37.70
C GLN A 85 -10.41 -8.56 -38.46
N ALA A 86 -9.78 -7.52 -37.90
CA ALA A 86 -9.62 -6.25 -38.59
C ALA A 86 -8.54 -6.36 -39.68
N SER A 87 -8.78 -5.76 -40.86
CA SER A 87 -7.76 -5.60 -41.90
C SER A 87 -6.71 -4.59 -41.44
N GLU A 88 -5.42 -4.97 -41.53
CA GLU A 88 -4.21 -4.18 -41.27
C GLU A 88 -4.41 -2.77 -40.66
N GLY A 89 -4.10 -2.62 -39.37
CA GLY A 89 -4.09 -1.35 -38.67
C GLY A 89 -2.85 -1.22 -37.78
N LYS A 90 -2.40 0.02 -37.53
CA LYS A 90 -1.23 0.28 -36.68
C LYS A 90 -1.61 0.07 -35.20
N ARG A 91 -0.95 -0.89 -34.53
CA ARG A 91 -1.12 -1.10 -33.08
C ARG A 91 -0.64 0.14 -32.30
N PRO A 92 -1.42 0.63 -31.31
CA PRO A 92 -0.98 1.71 -30.45
C PRO A 92 0.14 1.22 -29.51
N SER A 93 0.99 2.14 -29.05
CA SER A 93 2.06 1.82 -28.09
C SER A 93 1.49 1.63 -26.68
N GLU A 94 1.88 0.55 -26.02
CA GLU A 94 1.47 0.22 -24.65
C GLU A 94 2.52 0.70 -23.64
N ASN A 95 2.06 1.12 -22.46
CA ASN A 95 2.96 1.39 -21.34
C ASN A 95 3.31 0.11 -20.56
N LEU A 96 4.35 0.17 -19.73
CA LEU A 96 4.83 -1.00 -18.96
C LEU A 96 3.72 -1.66 -18.13
N GLY A 97 2.88 -0.88 -17.48
CA GLY A 97 1.79 -1.38 -16.65
C GLY A 97 0.69 -2.07 -17.46
N GLN A 98 0.40 -1.60 -18.66
CA GLN A 98 -0.51 -2.29 -19.60
C GLN A 98 0.06 -3.64 -20.01
N VAL A 99 1.35 -3.69 -20.36
CA VAL A 99 2.03 -4.95 -20.72
C VAL A 99 2.04 -5.93 -19.54
N LEU A 100 2.33 -5.46 -18.33
CA LEU A 100 2.36 -6.25 -17.08
C LEU A 100 0.98 -6.81 -16.70
N PHE A 101 -0.09 -6.08 -16.99
CA PHE A 101 -1.45 -6.60 -16.77
C PHE A 101 -1.91 -7.53 -17.89
N GLY A 102 -1.16 -7.66 -18.99
CA GLY A 102 -1.57 -8.47 -20.12
C GLY A 102 -2.57 -7.77 -21.04
N GLU A 103 -2.53 -6.45 -21.12
CA GLU A 103 -3.24 -5.73 -22.18
C GLU A 103 -2.48 -5.90 -23.50
N ARG A 104 -3.22 -6.21 -24.56
CA ARG A 104 -2.73 -6.38 -25.93
C ARG A 104 -3.66 -5.63 -26.87
N ILE A 105 -3.35 -4.37 -27.15
CA ILE A 105 -4.29 -3.50 -27.87
C ILE A 105 -4.17 -3.72 -29.38
N GLU A 106 -5.29 -4.10 -30.00
CA GLU A 106 -5.38 -4.39 -31.43
C GLU A 106 -6.42 -3.51 -32.14
N PRO A 107 -6.25 -3.23 -33.45
CA PRO A 107 -7.26 -2.54 -34.24
C PRO A 107 -8.55 -3.37 -34.28
N SER A 108 -9.69 -2.71 -34.16
CA SER A 108 -10.98 -3.38 -34.18
C SER A 108 -11.77 -3.07 -35.45
N PRO A 109 -12.61 -4.01 -35.94
CA PRO A 109 -13.54 -3.73 -37.02
C PRO A 109 -14.81 -3.00 -36.53
N TYR A 110 -14.95 -2.78 -35.22
CA TYR A 110 -16.11 -2.13 -34.64
C TYR A 110 -16.16 -0.66 -35.05
N LYS A 111 -17.36 -0.21 -35.41
CA LYS A 111 -17.65 1.19 -35.72
C LYS A 111 -18.63 1.73 -34.69
N GLU A 112 -18.46 3.00 -34.37
CA GLU A 112 -19.35 3.71 -33.47
C GLU A 112 -20.76 3.85 -34.05
N ASP A 113 -21.79 3.56 -33.25
CA ASP A 113 -23.18 3.87 -33.61
C ASP A 113 -23.50 5.35 -33.30
N LYS A 114 -23.72 6.13 -34.36
CA LYS A 114 -24.03 7.57 -34.29
C LYS A 114 -25.46 7.86 -33.80
N ASN A 115 -26.34 6.86 -33.67
CA ASN A 115 -27.74 7.05 -33.30
C ASN A 115 -27.97 7.32 -31.80
N ILE A 116 -27.02 6.93 -30.94
CA ILE A 116 -27.13 7.13 -29.48
C ILE A 116 -26.46 8.45 -29.11
N ARG A 117 -27.18 9.34 -28.42
CA ARG A 117 -26.62 10.60 -27.90
C ARG A 117 -25.48 10.31 -26.93
N TRP A 118 -24.35 11.01 -27.08
CA TRP A 118 -23.17 10.87 -26.22
C TRP A 118 -23.49 10.86 -24.71
N ALA A 119 -24.40 11.74 -24.27
CA ALA A 119 -24.77 11.90 -22.87
C ALA A 119 -25.36 10.62 -22.24
N SER A 120 -26.09 9.79 -23.00
CA SER A 120 -26.75 8.60 -22.48
C SER A 120 -25.92 7.31 -22.63
N ARG A 121 -24.75 7.39 -23.29
CA ARG A 121 -23.90 6.20 -23.55
C ARG A 121 -23.20 5.70 -22.30
N TRP A 122 -22.99 6.57 -21.32
CA TRP A 122 -22.31 6.25 -20.07
C TRP A 122 -23.28 5.84 -18.95
N ASP A 123 -24.59 5.96 -19.17
CA ASP A 123 -25.61 5.71 -18.14
C ASP A 123 -25.56 4.27 -17.62
N TYR A 124 -25.34 3.27 -18.48
CA TYR A 124 -25.21 1.87 -18.04
C TYR A 124 -23.99 1.65 -17.14
N ILE A 125 -22.87 2.34 -17.40
CA ILE A 125 -21.66 2.26 -16.57
C ILE A 125 -21.95 2.94 -15.24
N LEU A 126 -22.57 4.12 -15.26
CA LEU A 126 -22.91 4.88 -14.06
C LEU A 126 -23.91 4.14 -13.16
N GLU A 127 -24.91 3.46 -13.74
CA GLU A 127 -25.88 2.62 -13.03
C GLU A 127 -25.25 1.33 -12.48
N SER A 128 -24.26 0.76 -13.17
CA SER A 128 -23.54 -0.45 -12.72
C SER A 128 -22.54 -0.18 -11.58
N MET A 129 -22.28 1.09 -11.23
CA MET A 129 -21.36 1.41 -10.14
C MET A 129 -21.97 1.05 -8.78
N PRO A 130 -21.30 0.23 -7.96
CA PRO A 130 -21.81 -0.14 -6.64
C PRO A 130 -22.02 1.10 -5.77
N HIS A 131 -23.18 1.17 -5.13
CA HIS A 131 -23.64 2.33 -4.37
C HIS A 131 -22.55 2.91 -3.44
N THR A 132 -22.13 4.15 -3.71
CA THR A 132 -21.15 4.94 -2.93
C THR A 132 -21.45 4.95 -1.42
N HIS A 133 -22.72 4.76 -1.05
CA HIS A 133 -23.19 4.60 0.33
C HIS A 133 -22.45 3.51 1.12
N ILE A 134 -22.12 2.38 0.51
CA ILE A 134 -21.44 1.26 1.20
C ILE A 134 -20.00 1.66 1.56
N GLN A 135 -19.31 2.37 0.66
CA GLN A 135 -17.93 2.82 0.90
C GLN A 135 -17.86 3.90 1.98
N TRP A 136 -18.80 4.85 1.99
CA TRP A 136 -18.91 5.84 3.06
C TRP A 136 -19.20 5.22 4.43
N PHE A 137 -20.08 4.22 4.47
CA PHE A 137 -20.35 3.47 5.71
C PHE A 137 -19.09 2.76 6.23
N SER A 138 -18.30 2.15 5.34
CA SER A 138 -17.03 1.53 5.69
C SER A 138 -16.04 2.51 6.33
N ILE A 139 -15.94 3.72 5.79
CA ILE A 139 -15.03 4.74 6.33
C ILE A 139 -15.53 5.20 7.70
N MET A 140 -16.82 5.45 7.87
CA MET A 140 -17.36 5.86 9.16
C MET A 140 -17.10 4.79 10.24
N ASN A 141 -17.32 3.52 9.92
CA ASN A 141 -17.01 2.41 10.82
C ASN A 141 -15.51 2.36 11.18
N SER A 142 -14.64 2.49 10.17
CA SER A 142 -13.19 2.46 10.37
C SER A 142 -12.67 3.65 11.16
N LEU A 143 -13.25 4.85 10.95
CA LEU A 143 -12.94 6.05 11.73
C LEU A 143 -13.36 5.91 13.19
N VAL A 144 -14.51 5.31 13.48
CA VAL A 144 -14.95 5.05 14.86
C VAL A 144 -13.98 4.10 15.56
N ILE A 145 -13.54 3.04 14.88
CA ILE A 145 -12.55 2.09 15.42
C ILE A 145 -11.23 2.82 15.74
N VAL A 146 -10.73 3.64 14.81
CA VAL A 146 -9.51 4.44 15.01
C VAL A 146 -9.67 5.36 16.21
N LEU A 147 -10.73 6.18 16.26
CA LEU A 147 -10.94 7.13 17.36
C LEU A 147 -11.01 6.43 18.73
N PHE A 148 -11.65 5.26 18.78
CA PHE A 148 -11.70 4.45 19.99
C PHE A 148 -10.31 3.92 20.40
N LEU A 149 -9.54 3.37 19.45
CA LEU A 149 -8.19 2.88 19.70
C LEU A 149 -7.24 4.02 20.10
N SER A 150 -7.26 5.13 19.37
CA SER A 150 -6.52 6.35 19.71
C SER A 150 -6.86 6.83 21.12
N GLY A 151 -8.15 6.84 21.48
CA GLY A 151 -8.61 7.21 22.82
C GLY A 151 -8.09 6.28 23.91
N MET A 152 -8.11 4.98 23.68
CA MET A 152 -7.57 3.99 24.62
C MET A 152 -6.05 4.11 24.77
N VAL A 153 -5.30 4.20 23.67
CA VAL A 153 -3.84 4.40 23.70
C VAL A 153 -3.50 5.72 24.38
N ALA A 154 -4.22 6.80 24.07
CA ALA A 154 -4.04 8.09 24.73
C ALA A 154 -4.33 8.01 26.24
N MET A 155 -5.37 7.28 26.67
CA MET A 155 -5.63 7.06 28.10
C MET A 155 -4.48 6.33 28.79
N ILE A 156 -3.94 5.27 28.16
CA ILE A 156 -2.79 4.53 28.70
C ILE A 156 -1.56 5.44 28.78
N MET A 157 -1.27 6.21 27.73
CA MET A 157 -0.12 7.14 27.67
C MET A 157 -0.24 8.33 28.62
N LEU A 158 -1.43 8.91 28.78
CA LEU A 158 -1.62 10.14 29.57
C LEU A 158 -2.01 9.86 31.01
N ARG A 159 -2.75 8.79 31.30
CA ARG A 159 -3.25 8.52 32.64
C ARG A 159 -2.44 7.47 33.37
N THR A 160 -2.13 6.35 32.71
CA THR A 160 -1.35 5.27 33.33
C THR A 160 0.12 5.64 33.38
N LEU A 161 0.71 6.04 32.25
CA LEU A 161 2.14 6.37 32.18
C LEU A 161 2.51 7.61 33.02
N HIS A 162 1.74 8.70 33.00
CA HIS A 162 2.05 9.86 33.85
C HIS A 162 1.89 9.54 35.33
N LYS A 163 0.86 8.77 35.71
CA LYS A 163 0.70 8.34 37.11
C LYS A 163 1.86 7.45 37.54
N ASP A 164 2.30 6.55 36.67
CA ASP A 164 3.43 5.66 36.92
C ASP A 164 4.77 6.44 36.98
N ILE A 165 4.97 7.46 36.13
CA ILE A 165 6.16 8.33 36.14
C ILE A 165 6.15 9.26 37.36
N ALA A 166 5.02 9.89 37.69
CA ALA A 166 4.89 10.79 38.84
C ALA A 166 5.12 10.05 40.15
N ARG A 167 4.62 8.82 40.29
CA ARG A 167 4.89 7.94 41.43
C ARG A 167 6.39 7.64 41.57
N TYR A 168 7.10 7.42 40.46
CA TYR A 168 8.55 7.17 40.49
C TYR A 168 9.36 8.34 41.01
N ASN A 169 9.11 9.55 40.49
CA ASN A 169 9.81 10.75 40.96
C ASN A 169 9.58 11.06 42.44
N GLN A 170 8.52 10.51 43.06
CA GLN A 170 8.25 10.65 44.49
C GLN A 170 8.98 9.60 45.34
N MET A 171 9.25 8.41 44.79
CA MET A 171 9.84 7.28 45.53
C MET A 171 11.37 7.37 45.66
N ASP A 172 12.03 8.20 44.85
CA ASP A 172 13.48 8.53 44.94
C ASP A 172 13.88 9.24 46.27
N SER A 173 12.91 9.48 47.16
CA SER A 173 13.09 10.15 48.46
C SER A 173 13.01 9.23 49.69
N THR A 174 12.85 7.92 49.50
CA THR A 174 12.75 6.95 50.62
C THR A 174 13.59 5.71 50.34
N GLU A 175 14.46 5.33 51.28
CA GLU A 175 15.41 4.19 51.25
C GLU A 175 14.77 2.78 51.14
N ASP A 176 13.56 2.65 50.61
CA ASP A 176 12.97 1.36 50.31
C ASP A 176 13.17 1.06 48.81
N ALA A 177 14.16 0.21 48.54
CA ALA A 177 14.29 -0.58 47.32
C ALA A 177 13.09 -1.53 47.18
N GLN A 178 11.89 -0.97 47.06
CA GLN A 178 10.68 -1.69 46.69
C GLN A 178 10.88 -2.15 45.26
N GLU A 179 11.08 -3.46 45.10
CA GLU A 179 10.90 -4.26 43.90
C GLU A 179 10.32 -3.44 42.74
N GLU A 180 11.18 -2.87 41.89
CA GLU A 180 10.68 -2.16 40.71
C GLU A 180 9.81 -3.20 39.95
N PHE A 181 8.57 -2.87 39.57
CA PHE A 181 7.67 -3.82 38.91
C PHE A 181 7.39 -3.38 37.47
N GLY A 182 7.34 -4.35 36.54
CA GLY A 182 6.90 -4.16 35.17
C GLY A 182 7.92 -3.52 34.23
N TRP A 183 7.45 -2.64 33.34
CA TRP A 183 8.24 -2.18 32.18
C TRP A 183 9.53 -1.42 32.54
N LYS A 184 9.62 -0.80 33.71
CA LYS A 184 10.80 0.02 34.09
C LYS A 184 12.03 -0.81 34.44
N LEU A 185 11.84 -1.99 35.03
CA LEU A 185 12.90 -2.97 35.33
C LEU A 185 13.72 -3.36 34.09
N VAL A 186 13.11 -3.22 32.92
CA VAL A 186 13.60 -3.75 31.65
C VAL A 186 14.51 -2.73 30.94
N HIS A 187 14.73 -1.55 31.53
CA HIS A 187 15.53 -0.47 30.93
C HIS A 187 16.94 -0.94 30.51
N GLY A 188 17.55 -1.85 31.27
CA GLY A 188 18.89 -2.39 30.99
C GLY A 188 18.96 -3.46 29.88
N ASP A 189 17.85 -4.00 29.37
CA ASP A 189 17.86 -5.05 28.33
C ASP A 189 17.05 -4.70 27.07
N ILE A 190 16.30 -3.60 27.10
CA ILE A 190 15.35 -3.22 26.04
C ILE A 190 15.98 -2.94 24.67
N PHE A 191 17.20 -2.40 24.62
CA PHE A 191 17.91 -2.03 23.39
C PHE A 191 18.93 -3.10 22.94
N ARG A 192 18.85 -4.31 23.49
CA ARG A 192 19.72 -5.42 23.06
C ARG A 192 19.49 -5.73 21.57
N PRO A 193 20.54 -6.10 20.81
CA PRO A 193 20.38 -6.50 19.43
C PRO A 193 19.38 -7.66 19.26
N PRO A 194 18.48 -7.58 18.26
CA PRO A 194 17.52 -8.64 17.99
C PRO A 194 18.22 -9.93 17.53
N ARG A 195 17.65 -11.08 17.87
CA ARG A 195 18.01 -12.36 17.25
C ARG A 195 17.86 -12.23 15.73
N LYS A 196 18.84 -12.67 14.93
CA LYS A 196 18.82 -12.51 13.46
C LYS A 196 18.60 -11.04 13.00
N GLY A 197 19.27 -10.07 13.64
CA GLY A 197 19.13 -8.64 13.31
C GLY A 197 19.38 -8.25 11.84
N MET A 198 20.19 -9.03 11.10
CA MET A 198 20.38 -8.84 9.65
C MET A 198 19.11 -9.07 8.83
N LEU A 199 18.28 -10.06 9.19
CA LEU A 199 17.03 -10.32 8.47
C LEU A 199 16.00 -9.22 8.77
N LEU A 200 15.94 -8.79 10.04
CA LEU A 200 15.05 -7.72 10.46
C LEU A 200 15.39 -6.41 9.73
N SER A 201 16.66 -6.02 9.70
CA SER A 201 17.09 -4.80 8.99
C SER A 201 16.75 -4.84 7.51
N VAL A 202 16.89 -6.00 6.85
CA VAL A 202 16.48 -6.21 5.46
C VAL A 202 14.98 -6.00 5.28
N PHE A 203 14.15 -6.62 6.10
CA PHE A 203 12.69 -6.46 6.03
C PHE A 203 12.25 -5.02 6.28
N LEU A 204 12.90 -4.31 7.21
CA LEU A 204 12.62 -2.89 7.46
C LEU A 204 13.02 -2.00 6.27
N GLY A 205 14.13 -2.30 5.61
CA GLY A 205 14.55 -1.62 4.39
C GLY A 205 13.53 -1.80 3.25
N SER A 206 13.23 -3.06 2.91
CA SER A 206 12.28 -3.39 1.85
C SER A 206 10.87 -2.89 2.17
N GLY A 207 10.42 -3.00 3.42
CA GLY A 207 9.12 -2.50 3.83
C GLY A 207 9.03 -0.97 3.83
N THR A 208 10.12 -0.25 4.13
CA THR A 208 10.16 1.22 4.00
C THR A 208 10.04 1.65 2.55
N GLN A 209 10.74 0.96 1.63
CA GLN A 209 10.65 1.22 0.19
C GLN A 209 9.22 1.05 -0.31
N ILE A 210 8.57 -0.06 0.04
CA ILE A 210 7.17 -0.34 -0.31
C ILE A 210 6.24 0.69 0.34
N LEU A 211 6.45 1.06 1.59
CA LEU A 211 5.61 2.02 2.30
C LEU A 211 5.62 3.40 1.60
N ILE A 212 6.81 3.91 1.27
CA ILE A 212 6.96 5.19 0.57
C ILE A 212 6.37 5.09 -0.84
N MET A 213 6.62 3.99 -1.56
CA MET A 213 6.07 3.74 -2.89
C MET A 213 4.54 3.77 -2.88
N THR A 214 3.91 3.03 -1.96
CA THR A 214 2.45 2.96 -1.82
C THR A 214 1.87 4.33 -1.46
N PHE A 215 2.47 5.05 -0.51
CA PHE A 215 2.03 6.39 -0.15
C PHE A 215 2.08 7.36 -1.33
N VAL A 216 3.22 7.44 -2.03
CA VAL A 216 3.41 8.36 -3.17
C VAL A 216 2.48 8.01 -4.33
N THR A 217 2.31 6.72 -4.64
CA THR A 217 1.40 6.26 -5.70
C THR A 217 -0.05 6.63 -5.38
N LEU A 218 -0.52 6.35 -4.16
CA LEU A 218 -1.88 6.69 -3.75
C LEU A 218 -2.10 8.20 -3.65
N PHE A 219 -1.08 8.97 -3.26
CA PHE A 219 -1.16 10.43 -3.23
C PHE A 219 -1.37 11.01 -4.63
N PHE A 220 -0.58 10.59 -5.63
CA PHE A 220 -0.78 11.01 -7.02
C PHE A 220 -2.11 10.52 -7.61
N ALA A 221 -2.56 9.33 -7.22
CA ALA A 221 -3.89 8.83 -7.59
C ALA A 221 -5.02 9.69 -6.98
N CYS A 222 -4.86 10.12 -5.73
CA CYS A 222 -5.82 11.01 -5.05
C CYS A 222 -5.92 12.39 -5.72
N LEU A 223 -4.81 12.92 -6.27
CA LEU A 223 -4.82 14.18 -7.03
C LEU A 223 -5.43 14.05 -8.44
N GLY A 224 -5.77 12.84 -8.88
CA GLY A 224 -6.39 12.58 -10.18
C GLY A 224 -5.39 12.38 -11.34
N PHE A 225 -4.07 12.44 -11.08
CA PHE A 225 -3.05 12.22 -12.12
C PHE A 225 -3.00 10.77 -12.61
N LEU A 226 -3.38 9.81 -11.76
CA LEU A 226 -3.45 8.38 -12.09
C LEU A 226 -4.91 7.92 -12.25
N SER A 227 -5.69 8.66 -13.06
CA SER A 227 -7.09 8.31 -13.29
C SER A 227 -7.23 6.94 -13.98
N PRO A 228 -8.32 6.18 -13.74
CA PRO A 228 -8.58 4.92 -14.43
C PRO A 228 -8.68 5.04 -15.96
N ALA A 229 -8.79 6.28 -16.49
CA ALA A 229 -8.79 6.56 -17.92
C ALA A 229 -7.41 6.32 -18.57
N ASN A 230 -6.31 6.41 -17.80
CA ASN A 230 -4.98 6.05 -18.28
C ASN A 230 -4.63 4.63 -17.80
N ARG A 231 -5.01 3.63 -18.60
CA ARG A 231 -4.82 2.21 -18.27
C ARG A 231 -3.35 1.88 -18.02
N GLY A 232 -3.07 1.05 -17.02
CA GLY A 232 -1.70 0.66 -16.64
C GLY A 232 -0.83 1.76 -16.01
N ALA A 233 -1.28 3.02 -15.94
CA ALA A 233 -0.47 4.11 -15.39
C ALA A 233 -0.14 3.92 -13.90
N LEU A 234 -1.10 3.41 -13.11
CA LEU A 234 -0.89 3.14 -11.68
C LEU A 234 0.24 2.13 -11.46
N MET A 235 0.24 1.02 -12.18
CA MET A 235 1.30 0.01 -12.06
C MET A 235 2.63 0.49 -12.63
N THR A 236 2.61 1.21 -13.75
CA THR A 236 3.84 1.83 -14.29
C THR A 236 4.46 2.77 -13.25
N CYS A 237 3.64 3.62 -12.64
CA CYS A 237 4.07 4.53 -11.58
C CYS A 237 4.63 3.76 -10.37
N ALA A 238 3.93 2.73 -9.91
CA ALA A 238 4.38 1.90 -8.78
C ALA A 238 5.73 1.22 -9.06
N VAL A 239 5.92 0.62 -10.23
CA VAL A 239 7.19 -0.04 -10.61
C VAL A 239 8.33 0.97 -10.74
N VAL A 240 8.11 2.11 -11.39
CA VAL A 240 9.12 3.15 -11.53
C VAL A 240 9.50 3.73 -10.16
N LEU A 241 8.51 4.06 -9.32
CA LEU A 241 8.76 4.53 -7.96
C LEU A 241 9.50 3.48 -7.15
N TRP A 242 9.13 2.20 -7.25
CA TRP A 242 9.82 1.12 -6.56
C TRP A 242 11.31 1.07 -6.94
N VAL A 243 11.64 1.13 -8.24
CA VAL A 243 13.03 1.13 -8.73
C VAL A 243 13.81 2.33 -8.18
N LEU A 244 13.22 3.53 -8.22
CA LEU A 244 13.85 4.78 -7.77
C LEU A 244 13.98 4.88 -6.24
N LEU A 245 13.09 4.23 -5.50
CA LEU A 245 13.09 4.21 -4.03
C LEU A 245 14.03 3.15 -3.43
N GLY A 246 14.96 2.59 -4.22
CA GLY A 246 16.04 1.73 -3.71
C GLY A 246 16.92 2.41 -2.66
N THR A 247 17.15 3.72 -2.80
CA THR A 247 18.01 4.50 -1.88
C THR A 247 17.45 4.51 -0.42
N PRO A 248 16.17 4.86 -0.17
CA PRO A 248 15.55 4.69 1.16
C PRO A 248 15.67 3.27 1.73
N ALA A 249 15.49 2.24 0.89
CA ALA A 249 15.56 0.84 1.31
C ALA A 249 16.93 0.49 1.89
N GLY A 250 17.98 0.79 1.12
CA GLY A 250 19.36 0.57 1.51
C GLY A 250 19.76 1.40 2.73
N TYR A 251 19.33 2.66 2.79
CA TYR A 251 19.63 3.56 3.91
C TYR A 251 19.04 3.02 5.21
N VAL A 252 17.75 2.70 5.26
CA VAL A 252 17.09 2.18 6.47
C VAL A 252 17.71 0.85 6.90
N ALA A 253 17.87 -0.11 5.97
CA ALA A 253 18.46 -1.40 6.30
C ALA A 253 19.87 -1.24 6.90
N ALA A 254 20.71 -0.39 6.29
CA ALA A 254 22.04 -0.12 6.77
C ALA A 254 22.08 0.54 8.17
N ARG A 255 21.24 1.56 8.38
CA ARG A 255 21.16 2.30 9.64
C ARG A 255 20.79 1.39 10.81
N PHE A 256 19.75 0.58 10.63
CA PHE A 256 19.30 -0.34 11.68
C PHE A 256 20.24 -1.53 11.86
N TYR A 257 20.83 -2.06 10.79
CA TYR A 257 21.82 -3.12 10.93
C TYR A 257 23.05 -2.65 11.72
N LYS A 258 23.50 -1.41 11.50
CA LYS A 258 24.57 -0.78 12.28
C LYS A 258 24.17 -0.57 13.75
N SER A 259 22.94 -0.11 14.03
CA SER A 259 22.49 0.05 15.43
C SER A 259 22.38 -1.28 16.17
N PHE A 260 22.18 -2.39 15.46
CA PHE A 260 22.20 -3.74 16.05
C PHE A 260 23.61 -4.31 16.24
N GLY A 261 24.67 -3.54 16.01
CA GLY A 261 26.06 -3.99 16.11
C GLY A 261 26.55 -4.79 14.90
N GLY A 262 25.87 -4.70 13.75
CA GLY A 262 26.24 -5.39 12.52
C GLY A 262 27.38 -4.72 11.76
N GLU A 263 28.45 -5.46 11.48
CA GLU A 263 29.63 -4.96 10.73
C GLU A 263 29.60 -5.31 9.24
N LYS A 264 28.94 -6.42 8.87
CA LYS A 264 28.93 -6.98 7.50
C LYS A 264 27.97 -6.25 6.57
N TRP A 265 28.19 -4.95 6.37
CA TRP A 265 27.28 -4.08 5.63
C TRP A 265 27.04 -4.54 4.19
N LYS A 266 28.07 -5.04 3.49
CA LYS A 266 27.96 -5.53 2.12
C LYS A 266 26.95 -6.67 2.00
N THR A 267 26.99 -7.62 2.94
CA THR A 267 26.02 -8.74 2.99
C THR A 267 24.61 -8.24 3.27
N ASN A 268 24.45 -7.27 4.18
CA ASN A 268 23.15 -6.68 4.45
C ASN A 268 22.55 -6.03 3.20
N VAL A 269 23.34 -5.25 2.46
CA VAL A 269 22.87 -4.61 1.22
C VAL A 269 22.47 -5.64 0.17
N LEU A 270 23.34 -6.62 -0.11
CA LEU A 270 23.02 -7.69 -1.06
C LEU A 270 21.72 -8.40 -0.65
N LEU A 271 21.54 -8.70 0.63
CA LEU A 271 20.32 -9.34 1.10
C LEU A 271 19.10 -8.40 0.97
N THR A 272 19.24 -7.09 1.18
CA THR A 272 18.17 -6.11 0.94
C THR A 272 17.77 -6.02 -0.54
N SER A 273 18.74 -6.04 -1.45
CA SER A 273 18.49 -5.90 -2.88
C SER A 273 17.94 -7.18 -3.53
N PHE A 274 18.25 -8.36 -2.99
CA PHE A 274 17.93 -9.65 -3.62
C PHE A 274 16.86 -10.48 -2.92
N LEU A 275 16.70 -10.41 -1.59
CA LEU A 275 15.82 -11.34 -0.87
C LEU A 275 14.35 -11.16 -1.24
N CYS A 276 13.74 -10.02 -0.87
CA CYS A 276 12.34 -9.77 -1.15
C CYS A 276 12.05 -9.61 -2.65
N PRO A 277 12.85 -8.85 -3.43
CA PRO A 277 12.60 -8.72 -4.85
C PRO A 277 12.82 -10.03 -5.62
N GLY A 278 13.78 -10.86 -5.20
CA GLY A 278 14.02 -12.17 -5.80
C GLY A 278 12.89 -13.17 -5.54
N ILE A 279 12.27 -13.15 -4.35
CA ILE A 279 11.08 -13.96 -4.08
C ILE A 279 9.92 -13.55 -5.00
N VAL A 280 9.65 -12.24 -5.12
CA VAL A 280 8.59 -11.73 -6.00
C VAL A 280 8.88 -12.06 -7.46
N PHE A 281 10.12 -11.89 -7.91
CA PHE A 281 10.52 -12.22 -9.28
C PHE A 281 10.41 -13.71 -9.56
N ALA A 282 10.80 -14.58 -8.62
CA ALA A 282 10.70 -16.02 -8.79
C ALA A 282 9.24 -16.49 -8.93
N ASP A 283 8.35 -16.00 -8.06
CA ASP A 283 6.91 -16.29 -8.14
C ASP A 283 6.33 -15.78 -9.47
N PHE A 284 6.61 -14.52 -9.81
CA PHE A 284 6.20 -13.91 -11.07
C PHE A 284 6.72 -14.67 -12.31
N PHE A 285 7.96 -15.15 -12.27
CA PHE A 285 8.56 -15.92 -13.35
C PHE A 285 7.88 -17.28 -13.54
N ILE A 286 7.62 -18.01 -12.46
CA ILE A 286 6.88 -19.29 -12.49
C ILE A 286 5.50 -19.08 -13.12
N MET A 287 4.81 -18.03 -12.70
CA MET A 287 3.49 -17.66 -13.21
C MET A 287 3.54 -17.32 -14.70
N ASN A 288 4.57 -16.60 -15.12
CA ASN A 288 4.79 -16.28 -16.54
C ASN A 288 5.10 -17.53 -17.39
N LEU A 289 5.80 -18.53 -16.85
CA LEU A 289 6.01 -19.81 -17.55
C LEU A 289 4.69 -20.55 -17.79
N ILE A 290 3.76 -20.54 -16.82
CA ILE A 290 2.43 -21.12 -16.97
C ILE A 290 1.65 -20.36 -18.05
N LEU A 291 1.68 -19.02 -18.02
CA LEU A 291 1.03 -18.19 -19.03
C LEU A 291 1.55 -18.44 -20.45
N TRP A 292 2.86 -18.65 -20.62
CA TRP A 292 3.42 -19.07 -21.91
C TRP A 292 2.98 -20.47 -22.32
N GLY A 293 2.93 -21.42 -21.38
CA GLY A 293 2.48 -22.79 -21.64
C GLY A 293 1.04 -22.87 -22.14
N GLU A 294 0.17 -21.99 -21.63
CA GLU A 294 -1.24 -21.88 -22.01
C GLU A 294 -1.49 -20.93 -23.20
N GLY A 295 -0.46 -20.27 -23.74
CA GLY A 295 -0.61 -19.32 -24.85
C GLY A 295 -1.46 -18.08 -24.50
N SER A 296 -1.49 -17.66 -23.24
CA SER A 296 -2.30 -16.54 -22.77
C SER A 296 -1.74 -15.19 -23.23
N SER A 297 -2.62 -14.22 -23.52
CA SER A 297 -2.24 -12.83 -23.83
C SER A 297 -1.60 -12.10 -22.65
N ALA A 298 -1.86 -12.57 -21.43
CA ALA A 298 -1.20 -12.06 -20.22
C ALA A 298 0.25 -12.48 -20.10
N ALA A 299 0.73 -13.43 -20.91
CA ALA A 299 2.12 -13.83 -20.90
C ALA A 299 3.00 -12.66 -21.33
N ILE A 300 3.97 -12.33 -20.48
CA ILE A 300 4.85 -11.18 -20.69
C ILE A 300 5.92 -11.59 -21.70
N PRO A 301 6.14 -10.78 -22.75
CA PRO A 301 7.15 -11.11 -23.75
C PRO A 301 8.55 -11.07 -23.15
N PHE A 302 9.44 -11.90 -23.68
CA PHE A 302 10.82 -12.05 -23.20
C PHE A 302 11.56 -10.70 -23.10
N GLY A 303 11.36 -9.80 -24.07
CA GLY A 303 11.98 -8.46 -24.07
C GLY A 303 11.60 -7.62 -22.85
N THR A 304 10.33 -7.62 -22.45
CA THR A 304 9.87 -6.90 -21.26
C THR A 304 10.43 -7.51 -19.98
N LEU A 305 10.57 -8.83 -19.92
CA LEU A 305 11.18 -9.51 -18.79
C LEU A 305 12.65 -9.11 -18.62
N VAL A 306 13.41 -9.07 -19.72
CA VAL A 306 14.80 -8.57 -19.74
C VAL A 306 14.86 -7.09 -19.33
N ALA A 307 13.90 -6.27 -19.76
CA ALA A 307 13.83 -4.87 -19.36
C ALA A 307 13.57 -4.70 -17.84
N ILE A 308 12.67 -5.48 -17.25
CA ILE A 308 12.41 -5.47 -15.79
C ILE A 308 13.65 -5.92 -15.02
N LEU A 309 14.34 -6.97 -15.50
CA LEU A 309 15.62 -7.39 -14.93
C LEU A 309 16.67 -6.29 -15.02
N ALA A 310 16.79 -5.61 -16.16
CA ALA A 310 17.72 -4.48 -16.32
C ALA A 310 17.38 -3.33 -15.36
N LEU A 311 16.10 -2.99 -15.18
CA LEU A 311 15.68 -1.97 -14.19
C LEU A 311 16.05 -2.39 -12.76
N TRP A 312 15.91 -3.67 -12.42
CA TRP A 312 16.29 -4.18 -11.10
C TRP A 312 17.82 -4.17 -10.89
N PHE A 313 18.59 -4.80 -11.78
CA PHE A 313 20.04 -4.96 -11.62
C PHE A 313 20.84 -3.69 -11.92
N CYS A 314 20.46 -2.90 -12.93
CA CYS A 314 21.24 -1.74 -13.37
C CYS A 314 20.86 -0.44 -12.65
N ILE A 315 19.64 -0.35 -12.09
CA ILE A 315 19.17 0.87 -11.42
C ILE A 315 18.90 0.60 -9.93
N SER A 316 17.96 -0.29 -9.61
CA SER A 316 17.53 -0.49 -8.22
C SER A 316 18.65 -0.99 -7.32
N VAL A 317 19.43 -2.00 -7.76
CA VAL A 317 20.57 -2.53 -6.99
C VAL A 317 21.61 -1.43 -6.71
N PRO A 318 22.18 -0.70 -7.70
CA PRO A 318 23.09 0.41 -7.41
C PRO A 318 22.51 1.47 -6.47
N LEU A 319 21.24 1.85 -6.63
CA LEU A 319 20.57 2.82 -5.75
C LEU A 319 20.50 2.31 -4.30
N THR A 320 20.18 1.03 -4.09
CA THR A 320 20.22 0.43 -2.74
C THR A 320 21.62 0.45 -2.12
N PHE A 321 22.67 0.22 -2.92
CA PHE A 321 24.06 0.36 -2.46
C PHE A 321 24.41 1.79 -2.06
N ILE A 322 24.01 2.78 -2.86
CA ILE A 322 24.21 4.20 -2.56
C ILE A 322 23.53 4.55 -1.23
N GLY A 323 22.26 4.19 -1.07
CA GLY A 323 21.51 4.43 0.15
C GLY A 323 22.16 3.80 1.38
N ALA A 324 22.61 2.55 1.24
CA ALA A 324 23.26 1.84 2.33
C ALA A 324 24.64 2.39 2.68
N TYR A 325 25.42 2.85 1.70
CA TYR A 325 26.69 3.52 1.94
C TYR A 325 26.50 4.76 2.83
N PHE A 326 25.53 5.62 2.49
CA PHE A 326 25.19 6.78 3.32
C PHE A 326 24.62 6.38 4.68
N GLY A 327 23.82 5.31 4.73
CA GLY A 327 23.28 4.77 5.98
C GLY A 327 24.38 4.30 6.95
N PHE A 328 25.36 3.54 6.45
CA PHE A 328 26.48 3.03 7.22
C PHE A 328 27.49 4.10 7.63
N LYS A 329 27.68 5.14 6.80
CA LYS A 329 28.58 6.25 7.12
C LYS A 329 28.09 7.07 8.31
N LYS A 330 26.78 7.19 8.51
CA LYS A 330 26.19 7.96 9.62
C LYS A 330 26.38 7.22 10.97
N ASN A 331 26.50 7.96 12.07
CA ASN A 331 26.72 7.43 13.43
C ASN A 331 25.58 6.50 13.86
N ALA A 332 25.89 5.38 14.51
CA ALA A 332 24.88 4.44 14.99
C ALA A 332 23.79 5.18 15.79
N ILE A 333 22.56 4.66 15.75
CA ILE A 333 21.47 5.28 16.51
C ILE A 333 21.79 5.08 18.00
N GLU A 334 21.99 6.18 18.72
CA GLU A 334 22.27 6.15 20.15
C GLU A 334 20.98 5.85 20.91
N HIS A 335 21.05 4.86 21.80
CA HIS A 335 19.95 4.47 22.66
C HIS A 335 19.97 5.28 23.96
N PRO A 336 18.80 5.67 24.49
CA PRO A 336 18.73 6.52 25.69
C PRO A 336 19.29 5.83 26.95
N VAL A 337 19.33 4.50 26.97
CA VAL A 337 19.77 3.70 28.11
C VAL A 337 20.83 2.70 27.65
N ARG A 338 21.84 2.48 28.51
CA ARG A 338 22.89 1.48 28.28
C ARG A 338 22.38 0.08 28.59
N THR A 339 22.83 -0.89 27.80
CA THR A 339 22.45 -2.29 28.00
C THR A 339 23.37 -2.99 29.02
N ASN A 340 22.79 -3.79 29.89
CA ASN A 340 23.51 -4.66 30.83
C ASN A 340 24.25 -5.79 30.10
N GLN A 341 25.36 -6.24 30.68
CA GLN A 341 26.17 -7.33 30.10
C GLN A 341 25.42 -8.67 30.13
N ILE A 342 24.78 -8.97 31.27
CA ILE A 342 24.06 -10.22 31.49
C ILE A 342 22.57 -9.99 31.22
N PRO A 343 21.93 -10.79 30.35
CA PRO A 343 20.50 -10.68 30.09
C PRO A 343 19.70 -11.14 31.32
N ARG A 344 18.69 -10.37 31.69
CA ARG A 344 17.75 -10.74 32.76
C ARG A 344 16.89 -11.96 32.35
N GLN A 345 16.57 -12.80 33.32
CA GLN A 345 15.62 -13.90 33.14
C GLN A 345 14.18 -13.36 33.05
N ILE A 346 13.46 -13.78 32.02
CA ILE A 346 12.06 -13.35 31.79
C ILE A 346 11.14 -14.22 32.66
N PRO A 347 10.21 -13.60 33.43
CA PRO A 347 9.24 -14.34 34.23
C PRO A 347 8.23 -15.10 33.36
N GLU A 348 7.54 -16.06 33.95
CA GLU A 348 6.52 -16.84 33.24
C GLU A 348 5.38 -15.95 32.74
N GLN A 349 5.08 -16.08 31.45
CA GLN A 349 4.10 -15.25 30.76
C GLN A 349 2.70 -15.87 30.80
N SER A 350 1.70 -15.02 31.05
CA SER A 350 0.29 -15.36 30.86
C SER A 350 -0.01 -15.75 29.41
N PHE A 351 -1.13 -16.44 29.15
CA PHE A 351 -1.46 -16.91 27.79
C PHE A 351 -1.45 -15.79 26.74
N TYR A 352 -2.02 -14.63 27.05
CA TYR A 352 -2.11 -13.49 26.12
C TYR A 352 -0.78 -12.74 25.93
N THR A 353 0.13 -12.80 26.91
CA THR A 353 1.45 -12.15 26.81
C THR A 353 2.51 -13.02 26.14
N LYS A 354 2.21 -14.31 25.89
CA LYS A 354 3.03 -15.19 25.05
C LYS A 354 3.14 -14.66 23.60
N PRO A 355 4.24 -14.97 22.89
CA PRO A 355 4.50 -14.41 21.57
C PRO A 355 3.43 -14.73 20.53
N LEU A 356 2.98 -15.99 20.42
CA LEU A 356 2.04 -16.39 19.36
C LEU A 356 0.63 -15.80 19.56
N PRO A 357 -0.03 -15.91 20.73
CA PRO A 357 -1.35 -15.33 20.91
C PRO A 357 -1.37 -13.80 20.77
N GLY A 358 -0.32 -13.11 21.24
CA GLY A 358 -0.20 -11.65 21.11
C GLY A 358 -0.07 -11.19 19.65
N ILE A 359 0.74 -11.89 18.84
CA ILE A 359 0.90 -11.59 17.41
C ILE A 359 -0.42 -11.78 16.66
N ILE A 360 -1.12 -12.88 16.92
CA ILE A 360 -2.41 -13.18 16.28
C ILE A 360 -3.44 -12.10 16.62
N MET A 361 -3.60 -11.78 17.91
CA MET A 361 -4.57 -10.79 18.38
C MET A 361 -4.33 -9.39 17.77
N GLY A 362 -3.07 -8.98 17.61
CA GLY A 362 -2.75 -7.64 17.11
C GLY A 362 -3.13 -7.39 15.65
N GLY A 363 -3.14 -8.43 14.81
CA GLY A 363 -3.50 -8.29 13.39
C GLY A 363 -5.02 -8.17 13.13
N ILE A 364 -5.87 -8.49 14.12
CA ILE A 364 -7.33 -8.47 13.96
C ILE A 364 -7.84 -7.04 13.77
N LEU A 365 -7.33 -6.09 14.54
CA LEU A 365 -7.81 -4.71 14.52
C LEU A 365 -7.51 -4.01 13.18
N PRO A 366 -6.25 -4.03 12.65
CA PRO A 366 -5.98 -3.43 11.35
C PRO A 366 -6.74 -4.13 10.21
N PHE A 367 -6.96 -5.46 10.30
CA PHE A 367 -7.76 -6.19 9.31
C PHE A 367 -9.23 -5.74 9.33
N GLY A 368 -9.82 -5.57 10.51
CA GLY A 368 -11.18 -5.07 10.68
C GLY A 368 -11.41 -3.67 10.10
N CYS A 369 -10.38 -2.83 10.05
CA CYS A 369 -10.45 -1.50 9.43
C CYS A 369 -10.39 -1.51 7.90
N ILE A 370 -9.94 -2.60 7.28
CA ILE A 370 -9.71 -2.64 5.82
C ILE A 370 -10.56 -3.68 5.09
N PHE A 371 -11.22 -4.62 5.78
CA PHE A 371 -11.84 -5.78 5.13
C PHE A 371 -12.86 -5.40 4.03
N ILE A 372 -13.66 -4.34 4.24
CA ILE A 372 -14.64 -3.89 3.23
C ILE A 372 -13.91 -3.28 2.03
N GLN A 373 -12.86 -2.50 2.26
CA GLN A 373 -12.08 -1.91 1.17
C GLN A 373 -11.35 -3.00 0.39
N LEU A 374 -10.86 -4.03 1.08
CA LEU A 374 -10.22 -5.18 0.49
C LEU A 374 -11.17 -5.96 -0.44
N PHE A 375 -12.44 -6.10 -0.07
CA PHE A 375 -13.47 -6.68 -0.95
C PHE A 375 -13.57 -5.93 -2.28
N PHE A 376 -13.63 -4.59 -2.24
CA PHE A 376 -13.70 -3.78 -3.46
C PHE A 376 -12.43 -3.88 -4.31
N ILE A 377 -11.25 -3.95 -3.67
CA ILE A 377 -9.97 -4.15 -4.37
C ILE A 377 -9.98 -5.53 -5.07
N LEU A 378 -10.39 -6.59 -4.38
CA LEU A 378 -10.44 -7.94 -4.97
C LEU A 378 -11.46 -8.03 -6.11
N ASN A 379 -12.64 -7.41 -5.99
CA ASN A 379 -13.59 -7.33 -7.11
C ASN A 379 -13.01 -6.54 -8.29
N SER A 380 -12.23 -5.49 -8.03
CA SER A 380 -11.64 -4.71 -9.11
C SER A 380 -10.58 -5.48 -9.88
N ILE A 381 -9.74 -6.24 -9.17
CA ILE A 381 -8.66 -7.04 -9.77
C ILE A 381 -9.22 -8.27 -10.48
N TRP A 382 -10.12 -9.02 -9.84
CA TRP A 382 -10.53 -10.35 -10.30
C TRP A 382 -11.89 -10.41 -11.00
N SER A 383 -12.78 -9.45 -10.75
CA SER A 383 -14.10 -9.36 -11.41
C SER A 383 -14.18 -8.22 -12.42
N HIS A 384 -13.04 -7.63 -12.79
CA HIS A 384 -12.90 -6.55 -13.79
C HIS A 384 -13.80 -5.33 -13.55
N GLN A 385 -14.21 -5.09 -12.30
CA GLN A 385 -14.99 -3.91 -11.95
C GLN A 385 -14.08 -2.68 -11.83
N MET A 386 -14.44 -1.57 -12.46
CA MET A 386 -13.64 -0.35 -12.42
C MET A 386 -13.72 0.32 -11.04
N TYR A 387 -12.57 0.48 -10.37
CA TYR A 387 -12.48 1.19 -9.09
C TYR A 387 -12.13 2.67 -9.32
N TYR A 388 -13.11 3.56 -9.15
CA TYR A 388 -12.94 5.01 -9.39
C TYR A 388 -12.60 5.82 -8.13
N MET A 389 -12.67 5.22 -6.95
CA MET A 389 -12.69 5.92 -5.66
C MET A 389 -11.29 5.98 -5.01
N PHE A 390 -10.25 6.38 -5.77
CA PHE A 390 -8.86 6.43 -5.28
C PHE A 390 -8.62 7.34 -4.07
N GLY A 391 -9.36 8.45 -3.94
CA GLY A 391 -9.28 9.30 -2.74
C GLY A 391 -9.72 8.56 -1.47
N PHE A 392 -10.70 7.67 -1.59
CA PHE A 392 -11.18 6.83 -0.49
C PHE A 392 -10.12 5.79 -0.10
N LEU A 393 -9.47 5.17 -1.09
CA LEU A 393 -8.38 4.24 -0.87
C LEU A 393 -7.19 4.89 -0.13
N PHE A 394 -6.85 6.15 -0.46
CA PHE A 394 -5.80 6.89 0.25
C PHE A 394 -6.16 7.15 1.72
N LEU A 395 -7.42 7.53 2.01
CA LEU A 395 -7.89 7.70 3.40
C LEU A 395 -7.85 6.40 4.19
N VAL A 396 -8.30 5.28 3.59
CA VAL A 396 -8.22 3.96 4.23
C VAL A 396 -6.76 3.55 4.48
N PHE A 397 -5.84 3.88 3.58
CA PHE A 397 -4.41 3.64 3.79
C PHE A 397 -3.87 4.43 5.00
N ILE A 398 -4.25 5.69 5.18
CA ILE A 398 -3.88 6.47 6.38
C ILE A 398 -4.43 5.83 7.65
N ILE A 399 -5.71 5.42 7.63
CA ILE A 399 -6.35 4.70 8.74
C ILE A 399 -5.60 3.41 9.06
N LEU A 400 -5.19 2.64 8.05
CA LEU A 400 -4.39 1.43 8.22
C LEU A 400 -3.03 1.72 8.90
N VAL A 401 -2.35 2.80 8.51
CA VAL A 401 -1.07 3.19 9.13
C VAL A 401 -1.26 3.52 10.62
N ILE A 402 -2.30 4.29 10.96
CA ILE A 402 -2.60 4.68 12.33
C ILE A 402 -2.96 3.44 13.16
N THR A 403 -3.87 2.61 12.68
CA THR A 403 -4.32 1.40 13.41
C THR A 403 -3.22 0.37 13.60
N CYS A 404 -2.38 0.13 12.58
CA CYS A 404 -1.18 -0.70 12.72
C CYS A 404 -0.26 -0.16 13.82
N SER A 405 -0.04 1.16 13.85
CA SER A 405 0.84 1.81 14.84
C SER A 405 0.26 1.69 16.25
N GLU A 406 -1.03 1.96 16.44
CA GLU A 406 -1.69 1.92 17.75
C GLU A 406 -1.77 0.51 18.32
N ALA A 407 -2.21 -0.47 17.50
CA ALA A 407 -2.34 -1.87 17.94
C ALA A 407 -0.97 -2.44 18.37
N THR A 408 0.10 -2.11 17.63
CA THR A 408 1.45 -2.57 17.96
C THR A 408 2.03 -1.87 19.17
N ILE A 409 1.85 -0.55 19.33
CA ILE A 409 2.28 0.19 20.54
C ILE A 409 1.59 -0.37 21.79
N LEU A 410 0.29 -0.61 21.73
CA LEU A 410 -0.49 -1.13 22.85
C LEU A 410 -0.01 -2.53 23.27
N LEU A 411 0.17 -3.44 22.32
CA LEU A 411 0.66 -4.79 22.62
C LEU A 411 2.12 -4.76 23.09
N CYS A 412 2.96 -3.92 22.49
CA CYS A 412 4.33 -3.70 22.96
C CYS A 412 4.34 -3.23 24.42
N TYR A 413 3.49 -2.28 24.79
CA TYR A 413 3.39 -1.81 26.18
C TYR A 413 2.99 -2.93 27.13
N PHE A 414 1.98 -3.74 26.81
CA PHE A 414 1.60 -4.88 27.66
C PHE A 414 2.71 -5.93 27.80
N HIS A 415 3.49 -6.19 26.75
CA HIS A 415 4.65 -7.08 26.84
C HIS A 415 5.74 -6.52 27.75
N LEU A 416 6.00 -5.21 27.67
CA LEU A 416 6.96 -4.57 28.56
C LEU A 416 6.48 -4.59 30.01
N CYS A 417 5.19 -4.37 30.27
CA CYS A 417 4.60 -4.52 31.60
C CYS A 417 4.72 -5.96 32.14
N ALA A 418 4.82 -6.95 31.25
CA ALA A 418 5.08 -8.35 31.60
C ALA A 418 6.59 -8.69 31.65
N GLU A 419 7.48 -7.69 31.68
CA GLU A 419 8.93 -7.84 31.79
C GLU A 419 9.62 -8.56 30.60
N ASP A 420 8.98 -8.63 29.44
CA ASP A 420 9.56 -9.22 28.23
C ASP A 420 10.15 -8.14 27.31
N TYR A 421 11.48 -8.10 27.21
CA TYR A 421 12.22 -7.16 26.37
C TYR A 421 12.29 -7.55 24.88
N HIS A 422 11.80 -8.71 24.45
CA HIS A 422 11.90 -9.17 23.06
C HIS A 422 10.87 -8.51 22.13
N TRP A 423 10.82 -7.19 22.11
CA TRP A 423 9.79 -6.43 21.39
C TRP A 423 10.07 -6.28 19.88
N GLN A 424 11.33 -6.29 19.44
CA GLN A 424 11.71 -5.90 18.06
C GLN A 424 11.09 -6.77 16.96
N TRP A 425 11.22 -8.10 17.05
CA TRP A 425 10.57 -8.99 16.09
C TRP A 425 9.07 -9.08 16.31
N ARG A 426 8.64 -8.97 17.57
CA ARG A 426 7.22 -9.04 17.91
C ARG A 426 6.46 -7.85 17.32
N SER A 427 6.95 -6.63 17.45
CA SER A 427 6.31 -5.43 16.88
C SER A 427 6.14 -5.51 15.36
N PHE A 428 7.17 -6.01 14.67
CA PHE A 428 7.11 -6.28 13.24
C PHE A 428 6.07 -7.36 12.90
N LEU A 429 6.08 -8.48 13.61
CA LEU A 429 5.16 -9.59 13.33
C LEU A 429 3.71 -9.28 13.71
N THR A 430 3.46 -8.54 14.79
CA THR A 430 2.12 -8.21 15.28
C THR A 430 1.32 -7.42 14.24
N SER A 431 1.92 -6.40 13.63
CA SER A 431 1.29 -5.65 12.53
C SER A 431 1.33 -6.43 11.22
N GLY A 432 2.45 -7.09 10.92
CA GLY A 432 2.61 -7.95 9.74
C GLY A 432 1.58 -9.08 9.66
N PHE A 433 1.13 -9.62 10.79
CA PHE A 433 0.16 -10.72 10.84
C PHE A 433 -1.20 -10.36 10.23
N THR A 434 -1.50 -9.07 10.08
CA THR A 434 -2.65 -8.59 9.27
C THR A 434 -2.65 -9.18 7.86
N ALA A 435 -1.48 -9.46 7.27
CA ALA A 435 -1.34 -10.10 5.97
C ALA A 435 -1.84 -11.55 5.95
N VAL A 436 -1.76 -12.27 7.08
CA VAL A 436 -2.30 -13.64 7.21
C VAL A 436 -3.83 -13.59 7.20
N TYR A 437 -4.44 -12.61 7.86
CA TYR A 437 -5.89 -12.39 7.77
C TYR A 437 -6.34 -12.02 6.36
N PHE A 438 -5.54 -11.22 5.63
CA PHE A 438 -5.76 -11.00 4.21
C PHE A 438 -5.69 -12.32 3.42
N LEU A 439 -4.69 -13.17 3.62
CA LEU A 439 -4.60 -14.45 2.93
C LEU A 439 -5.82 -15.35 3.20
N ILE A 440 -6.26 -15.46 4.46
CA ILE A 440 -7.47 -16.21 4.82
C ILE A 440 -8.71 -15.64 4.12
N TYR A 441 -8.83 -14.32 4.08
CA TYR A 441 -9.93 -13.65 3.38
C TYR A 441 -9.89 -13.88 1.87
N ALA A 442 -8.71 -13.87 1.24
CA ALA A 442 -8.56 -14.18 -0.18
C ALA A 442 -8.94 -15.63 -0.49
N ILE A 443 -8.55 -16.59 0.36
CA ILE A 443 -8.99 -18.00 0.24
C ILE A 443 -10.52 -18.08 0.32
N HIS A 444 -11.14 -17.42 1.31
CA HIS A 444 -12.59 -17.37 1.42
C HIS A 444 -13.25 -16.72 0.18
N TYR A 445 -12.67 -15.64 -0.33
CA TYR A 445 -13.16 -14.95 -1.53
C TYR A 445 -13.12 -15.85 -2.77
N PHE A 446 -12.05 -16.63 -2.95
CA PHE A 446 -11.92 -17.62 -4.02
C PHE A 446 -13.08 -18.62 -4.02
N PHE A 447 -13.40 -19.23 -2.87
CA PHE A 447 -14.45 -20.24 -2.82
C PHE A 447 -15.88 -19.69 -2.80
N SER A 448 -16.07 -18.45 -2.33
CA SER A 448 -17.43 -17.88 -2.13
C SER A 448 -17.91 -16.98 -3.26
N LYS A 449 -16.99 -16.36 -4.02
CA LYS A 449 -17.32 -15.34 -5.03
C LYS A 449 -16.81 -15.65 -6.42
N LEU A 450 -15.65 -16.32 -6.54
CA LEU A 450 -15.06 -16.62 -7.83
C LEU A 450 -15.57 -17.98 -8.33
N GLN A 451 -15.94 -18.04 -9.61
CA GLN A 451 -16.32 -19.27 -10.30
C GLN A 451 -15.17 -19.73 -11.22
N ILE A 452 -13.93 -19.62 -10.74
CA ILE A 452 -12.75 -19.98 -11.53
C ILE A 452 -12.67 -21.51 -11.64
N THR A 453 -12.58 -21.99 -12.87
CA THR A 453 -12.32 -23.37 -13.23
C THR A 453 -10.91 -23.51 -13.81
N GLY A 454 -10.31 -24.70 -13.67
CA GLY A 454 -8.98 -24.99 -14.20
C GLY A 454 -7.83 -24.80 -13.20
N THR A 455 -6.84 -25.68 -13.33
CA THR A 455 -5.66 -25.73 -12.44
C THR A 455 -4.74 -24.54 -12.67
N ALA A 456 -4.48 -24.17 -13.93
CA ALA A 456 -3.62 -23.03 -14.27
C ALA A 456 -4.17 -21.72 -13.68
N SER A 457 -5.45 -21.42 -13.87
CA SER A 457 -6.10 -20.23 -13.31
C SER A 457 -6.11 -20.20 -11.78
N THR A 458 -6.25 -21.35 -11.13
CA THR A 458 -6.17 -21.47 -9.67
C THR A 458 -4.76 -21.14 -9.17
N ILE A 459 -3.72 -21.69 -9.82
CA ILE A 459 -2.32 -21.38 -9.49
C ILE A 459 -2.06 -19.89 -9.71
N LEU A 460 -2.59 -19.31 -10.80
CA LEU A 460 -2.42 -17.90 -11.10
C LEU A 460 -3.05 -17.00 -10.03
N TYR A 461 -4.26 -17.33 -9.57
CA TYR A 461 -4.92 -16.59 -8.51
C TYR A 461 -4.09 -16.57 -7.22
N PHE A 462 -3.62 -17.74 -6.78
CA PHE A 462 -2.87 -17.87 -5.53
C PHE A 462 -1.45 -17.28 -5.62
N GLY A 463 -0.75 -17.41 -6.75
CA GLY A 463 0.57 -16.81 -6.95
C GLY A 463 0.53 -15.28 -6.83
N TYR A 464 -0.35 -14.62 -7.60
CA TYR A 464 -0.51 -13.17 -7.50
C TYR A 464 -0.98 -12.73 -6.11
N THR A 465 -1.85 -13.50 -5.47
CA THR A 465 -2.28 -13.23 -4.09
C THR A 465 -1.12 -13.34 -3.10
N MET A 466 -0.20 -14.30 -3.26
CA MET A 466 0.99 -14.43 -2.42
C MET A 466 1.93 -13.23 -2.56
N ILE A 467 2.10 -12.69 -3.77
CA ILE A 467 2.84 -11.42 -3.97
C ILE A 467 2.17 -10.28 -3.20
N MET A 468 0.85 -10.12 -3.33
CA MET A 468 0.11 -9.06 -2.63
C MET A 468 0.23 -9.19 -1.11
N VAL A 469 0.11 -10.42 -0.58
CA VAL A 469 0.23 -10.72 0.86
C VAL A 469 1.65 -10.44 1.36
N LEU A 470 2.70 -10.80 0.60
CA LEU A 470 4.09 -10.51 0.97
C LEU A 470 4.36 -8.99 1.03
N ILE A 471 3.94 -8.26 0.01
CA ILE A 471 4.06 -6.79 -0.02
C ILE A 471 3.33 -6.19 1.19
N PHE A 472 2.12 -6.67 1.47
CA PHE A 472 1.31 -6.22 2.60
C PHE A 472 1.96 -6.51 3.95
N PHE A 473 2.54 -7.69 4.13
CA PHE A 473 3.28 -8.10 5.32
C PHE A 473 4.49 -7.20 5.59
N LEU A 474 5.28 -6.90 4.55
CA LEU A 474 6.50 -6.11 4.68
C LEU A 474 6.24 -4.67 5.11
N PHE A 475 5.26 -3.99 4.48
CA PHE A 475 4.99 -2.59 4.83
C PHE A 475 4.23 -2.46 6.16
N THR A 476 3.24 -3.33 6.44
CA THR A 476 2.52 -3.29 7.72
C THR A 476 3.44 -3.62 8.89
N GLY A 477 4.29 -4.65 8.75
CA GLY A 477 5.32 -4.98 9.73
C GLY A 477 6.31 -3.84 10.00
N THR A 478 6.71 -3.13 8.94
CA THR A 478 7.61 -1.98 9.07
C THR A 478 6.96 -0.80 9.81
N ILE A 479 5.67 -0.53 9.55
CA ILE A 479 4.90 0.48 10.29
C ILE A 479 4.92 0.15 11.79
N GLY A 480 4.58 -1.09 12.15
CA GLY A 480 4.54 -1.49 13.56
C GLY A 480 5.90 -1.44 14.25
N PHE A 481 6.96 -1.86 13.55
CA PHE A 481 8.32 -1.75 14.10
C PHE A 481 8.71 -0.30 14.38
N PHE A 482 8.49 0.63 13.42
CA PHE A 482 8.83 2.04 13.63
C PHE A 482 7.98 2.71 14.70
N ALA A 483 6.69 2.38 14.78
CA ALA A 483 5.81 2.85 15.84
C ALA A 483 6.32 2.42 17.23
N CYS A 484 6.62 1.14 17.40
CA CYS A 484 7.19 0.63 18.65
C CYS A 484 8.60 1.19 18.93
N PHE A 485 9.47 1.31 17.92
CA PHE A 485 10.81 1.88 18.10
C PHE A 485 10.74 3.32 18.59
N TRP A 486 9.86 4.15 18.00
CA TRP A 486 9.63 5.51 18.45
C TRP A 486 9.07 5.55 19.88
N PHE A 487 8.06 4.72 20.16
CA PHE A 487 7.45 4.61 21.49
C PHE A 487 8.45 4.20 22.57
N VAL A 488 9.18 3.10 22.38
CA VAL A 488 10.19 2.58 23.30
C VAL A 488 11.30 3.60 23.53
N THR A 489 11.84 4.20 22.46
CA THR A 489 12.87 5.24 22.59
C THR A 489 12.35 6.41 23.40
N LYS A 490 11.09 6.81 23.19
CA LYS A 490 10.49 7.94 23.91
C LYS A 490 10.27 7.65 25.39
N ILE A 491 9.68 6.51 25.76
CA ILE A 491 9.41 6.20 27.17
C ILE A 491 10.70 6.08 27.99
N TYR A 492 11.74 5.42 27.46
CA TYR A 492 12.99 5.23 28.19
C TYR A 492 13.89 6.47 28.16
N SER A 493 13.68 7.42 27.24
CA SER A 493 14.36 8.73 27.29
C SER A 493 13.88 9.62 28.45
N VAL A 494 12.69 9.34 29.00
CA VAL A 494 12.10 10.11 30.11
C VAL A 494 12.49 9.52 31.47
N VAL A 495 12.85 8.24 31.51
CA VAL A 495 13.34 7.60 32.74
C VAL A 495 14.75 8.09 33.00
N LYS A 496 14.95 8.79 34.13
CA LYS A 496 16.29 9.10 34.63
C LYS A 496 16.87 7.82 35.21
N VAL A 497 17.85 7.26 34.52
CA VAL A 497 18.70 6.17 35.02
C VAL A 497 20.10 6.75 35.00
N ASP A 498 20.64 7.07 36.17
CA ASP A 498 22.01 7.61 36.33
C ASP A 498 23.08 6.54 36.07
#